data_AF-A0A430I035-F1
#
_entry.id   AF-A0A430I035-F1
#
_cell.length_a   1.000
_cell.length_b   1.000
_cell.length_c   1.000
_cell.angle_alpha   90.00
_cell.angle_beta   90.00
_cell.angle_gamma   90.00
#
_symmetry.space_group_name_H-M   'P 1'
#
loop_
_entity.id
_entity.type
_entity.pdbx_description
1 polymer ?
#
loop_
_entity_poly.entity_id
_entity_poly.type
_entity_poly.pdbx_seq_one_letter_code
_entity_poly.pdbx_strand_id
1 'polypeptide(L)'
;MTTAPGAPITGVARPVFTPSGDVILSGETARLLGRALLAANNELARRGGRLAAPVRSLAVAIGSVPGTTEYADEGPDDTVVHEQIDVFTAAEILGCSPRNVRALAQRGRLPATKLAGRWVFHRDDVLEWCGHRV
;
A
#
# COMPACT_ATOMS: atom_id res chain seq x y z
N MET A 1 8.81 10.91 34.23
CA MET A 1 8.10 9.85 33.50
C MET A 1 7.58 10.50 32.22
N THR A 2 8.36 10.72 31.16
CA THR A 2 9.14 9.81 30.29
C THR A 2 8.26 8.82 29.53
N THR A 3 7.90 9.19 28.31
CA THR A 3 8.12 8.38 27.09
C THR A 3 7.97 9.27 25.85
N ALA A 4 9.02 9.29 25.03
CA ALA A 4 9.07 9.99 23.75
C ALA A 4 8.41 9.13 22.66
N PRO A 5 7.60 9.68 21.74
CA PRO A 5 7.09 8.93 20.61
C PRO A 5 8.14 8.83 19.49
N GLY A 6 8.54 7.59 19.23
CA GLY A 6 8.74 7.07 17.86
C GLY A 6 10.07 7.40 17.20
N ALA A 7 11.09 6.59 17.48
CA ALA A 7 12.35 6.58 16.75
C ALA A 7 12.16 6.38 15.22
N PRO A 8 13.08 6.87 14.38
CA PRO A 8 13.08 6.52 12.96
C PRO A 8 13.14 5.00 12.83
N ILE A 9 12.35 4.45 11.90
CA ILE A 9 12.40 3.06 11.44
C ILE A 9 13.74 2.77 10.73
N THR A 10 14.85 2.96 11.44
CA THR A 10 16.18 2.47 11.06
C THR A 10 16.31 1.07 11.64
N GLY A 11 15.61 0.14 11.03
CA GLY A 11 15.68 -1.26 11.37
C GLY A 11 15.53 -2.04 10.09
N VAL A 12 16.59 -2.76 9.69
CA VAL A 12 16.55 -3.68 8.56
C VAL A 12 15.36 -4.62 8.76
N ALA A 13 14.26 -4.33 8.07
CA ALA A 13 13.01 -5.05 8.28
C ALA A 13 13.26 -6.52 7.96
N ARG A 14 12.96 -7.38 8.93
CA ARG A 14 13.13 -8.82 8.74
C ARG A 14 12.24 -9.28 7.58
N PRO A 15 12.75 -10.14 6.68
CA PRO A 15 11.94 -10.70 5.61
C PRO A 15 10.76 -11.47 6.21
N VAL A 16 9.56 -11.23 5.67
CA VAL A 16 8.34 -11.95 6.05
C VAL A 16 8.05 -13.02 5.02
N PHE A 17 7.70 -14.22 5.46
CA PHE A 17 7.41 -15.37 4.60
C PHE A 17 5.90 -15.59 4.52
N THR A 18 5.38 -15.77 3.30
CA THR A 18 3.98 -16.14 3.10
C THR A 18 3.82 -17.67 3.20
N PRO A 19 2.61 -18.19 3.51
CA PRO A 19 2.33 -19.63 3.50
C PRO A 19 2.55 -20.28 2.12
N SER A 20 2.46 -19.47 1.06
CA SER A 20 2.71 -19.85 -0.33
C SER A 20 4.21 -19.97 -0.67
N GLY A 21 5.09 -19.54 0.24
CA GLY A 21 6.54 -19.57 0.04
C GLY A 21 7.15 -18.29 -0.56
N ASP A 22 6.38 -17.21 -0.67
CA ASP A 22 6.88 -15.91 -1.10
C ASP A 22 7.60 -15.19 0.03
N VAL A 23 8.57 -14.33 -0.33
CA VAL A 23 9.33 -13.52 0.62
C VAL A 23 9.03 -12.04 0.37
N ILE A 24 8.46 -11.38 1.38
CA ILE A 24 8.17 -9.95 1.37
C ILE A 24 9.36 -9.21 1.99
N LEU A 25 9.94 -8.27 1.24
CA LEU A 25 11.07 -7.45 1.65
C LEU A 25 10.65 -5.98 1.78
N SER A 26 11.25 -5.25 2.71
CA SER A 26 11.12 -3.77 2.71
C SER A 26 11.80 -3.17 1.49
N GLY A 27 11.37 -1.98 1.08
CA GLY A 27 11.98 -1.25 -0.03
C GLY A 27 13.48 -0.99 0.18
N GLU A 28 13.91 -0.73 1.42
CA GLU A 28 15.33 -0.58 1.76
C GLU A 28 16.10 -1.89 1.60
N THR A 29 15.60 -2.98 2.20
CA THR A 29 16.22 -4.30 2.11
C THR A 29 16.28 -4.80 0.66
N ALA A 30 15.23 -4.57 -0.12
CA ALA A 30 15.20 -4.89 -1.54
C ALA A 30 16.30 -4.12 -2.29
N ARG A 31 16.41 -2.80 -2.12
CA ARG A 31 17.46 -1.99 -2.77
C ARG A 31 18.86 -2.45 -2.39
N LEU A 32 19.10 -2.74 -1.10
CA LEU A 32 20.38 -3.27 -0.63
C LEU A 32 20.70 -4.62 -1.30
N LEU A 33 19.71 -5.52 -1.38
CA LEU A 33 19.86 -6.81 -2.05
C LEU A 33 20.16 -6.65 -3.55
N GLY A 34 19.43 -5.78 -4.26
CA GLY A 34 19.67 -5.50 -5.68
C GLY A 34 21.08 -4.99 -5.95
N ARG A 35 21.56 -4.03 -5.14
CA ARG A 35 22.93 -3.50 -5.24
C ARG A 35 23.97 -4.58 -4.96
N ALA A 36 23.77 -5.40 -3.94
CA ALA A 36 24.68 -6.50 -3.60
C ALA A 36 24.76 -7.54 -4.73
N LEU A 37 23.63 -7.92 -5.33
CA LEU A 37 23.58 -8.87 -6.44
C LEU A 37 24.27 -8.33 -7.70
N LEU A 38 24.07 -7.05 -8.02
CA LEU A 38 24.76 -6.40 -9.15
C LEU A 38 26.27 -6.33 -8.92
N ALA A 39 26.71 -5.97 -7.71
CA ALA A 39 28.13 -5.97 -7.35
C ALA A 39 28.75 -7.37 -7.45
N ALA A 40 28.06 -8.39 -6.93
CA ALA A 40 28.50 -9.78 -7.03
C ALA A 40 28.58 -10.26 -8.49
N ASN A 41 27.61 -9.91 -9.34
CA ASN A 41 27.64 -10.25 -10.76
C ASN A 41 28.83 -9.59 -11.49
N ASN A 42 29.15 -8.34 -11.17
CA ASN A 42 30.31 -7.65 -11.75
C ASN A 42 31.63 -8.29 -11.32
N GLU A 43 31.73 -8.73 -10.07
CA GLU A 43 32.92 -9.41 -9.57
C GLU A 43 33.08 -10.80 -10.20
N LEU A 44 31.99 -11.55 -10.38
CA LEU A 44 31.98 -12.81 -11.11
C LEU A 44 32.36 -12.61 -12.58
N ALA A 45 31.84 -11.57 -13.24
CA ALA A 45 32.16 -11.24 -14.63
C ALA A 45 33.66 -10.99 -14.84
N ARG A 46 34.33 -10.35 -13.88
CA ARG A 46 35.80 -10.17 -13.91
C ARG A 46 36.57 -11.48 -13.84
N ARG A 47 35.98 -12.51 -13.22
CA ARG A 47 36.55 -13.86 -13.09
C ARG A 47 36.09 -14.82 -14.19
N GLY A 48 35.40 -14.31 -15.22
CA GLY A 48 34.86 -15.09 -16.33
C GLY A 48 33.55 -15.84 -16.02
N GLY A 49 32.98 -15.64 -14.83
CA GLY A 49 31.71 -16.22 -14.41
C GLY A 49 30.53 -15.26 -14.55
N ARG A 50 29.30 -15.77 -14.41
CA ARG A 50 28.08 -14.95 -14.33
C ARG A 50 27.11 -15.58 -13.34
N LEU A 51 26.30 -14.75 -12.69
CA LEU A 51 25.14 -15.26 -11.95
C LEU A 51 24.15 -15.92 -12.91
N ALA A 52 23.40 -16.90 -12.41
CA ALA A 52 22.32 -17.53 -13.15
C ALA A 52 21.31 -16.47 -13.65
N ALA A 53 20.76 -16.69 -14.85
CA ALA A 53 19.87 -15.73 -15.50
C ALA A 53 18.68 -15.27 -14.63
N PRO A 54 18.01 -16.14 -13.84
CA PRO A 54 16.91 -15.71 -12.96
C PRO A 54 17.36 -14.71 -11.89
N VAL A 55 18.54 -14.92 -11.30
CA VAL A 55 19.09 -14.06 -10.24
C VAL A 55 19.47 -12.68 -10.80
N ARG A 56 19.99 -12.65 -12.03
CA ARG A 56 20.28 -11.40 -12.73
C ARG A 56 19.01 -10.61 -13.05
N SER A 57 17.98 -11.27 -13.58
CA SER A 57 16.70 -10.63 -13.87
C SER A 57 16.06 -10.06 -12.61
N LEU A 58 16.14 -10.79 -11.48
CA LEU A 58 15.67 -10.30 -10.18
C LEU A 58 16.47 -9.07 -9.71
N ALA A 59 17.79 -9.08 -9.82
CA ALA A 59 18.63 -7.95 -9.42
C ALA A 59 18.31 -6.67 -10.22
N VAL A 60 18.07 -6.81 -11.53
CA VAL A 60 17.64 -5.71 -12.40
C VAL A 60 16.23 -5.27 -12.02
N ALA A 61 15.28 -6.18 -11.84
CA ALA A 61 13.91 -5.83 -11.46
C ALA A 61 13.87 -5.03 -10.15
N ILE A 62 14.59 -5.49 -9.13
CA ILE A 62 14.68 -4.81 -7.83
C ILE A 62 15.38 -3.45 -7.95
N GLY A 63 16.46 -3.35 -8.75
CA GLY A 63 17.20 -2.13 -8.96
C GLY A 63 16.48 -1.08 -9.81
N SER A 64 15.61 -1.54 -10.73
CA SER A 64 14.82 -0.70 -11.62
C SER A 64 13.50 -0.24 -11.02
N VAL A 65 13.13 -0.70 -9.82
CA VAL A 65 12.01 -0.11 -9.07
C VAL A 65 12.41 1.31 -8.67
N PRO A 66 11.83 2.36 -9.28
CA PRO A 66 12.19 3.73 -8.97
C PRO A 66 11.88 3.98 -7.49
N GLY A 67 12.91 4.32 -6.72
CA GLY A 67 12.75 4.86 -5.40
C GLY A 67 12.48 6.36 -5.47
N THR A 68 11.21 6.71 -5.60
CA THR A 68 10.58 8.02 -5.29
C THR A 68 9.10 7.79 -5.56
N THR A 69 8.26 7.56 -4.54
CA THR A 69 7.50 8.66 -3.91
C THR A 69 7.02 9.65 -4.98
N GLU A 70 6.01 9.26 -5.75
CA GLU A 70 5.03 10.30 -6.09
C GLU A 70 4.58 10.86 -4.73
N TYR A 71 4.79 12.16 -4.57
CA TYR A 71 4.57 12.91 -3.34
C TYR A 71 3.12 12.68 -2.91
N ALA A 72 2.92 11.82 -1.91
CA ALA A 72 1.68 11.81 -1.17
C ALA A 72 1.66 13.14 -0.43
N ASP A 73 0.77 14.02 -0.84
CA ASP A 73 0.37 15.21 -0.10
C ASP A 73 0.29 14.87 1.39
N GLU A 74 1.02 15.62 2.21
CA GLU A 74 1.13 15.43 3.66
C GLU A 74 -0.21 15.78 4.32
N GLY A 75 -1.20 14.89 4.20
CA GLY A 75 -2.31 14.78 5.14
C GLY A 75 -1.90 13.79 6.23
N PRO A 76 -1.99 14.15 7.52
CA PRO A 76 -1.73 13.19 8.57
C PRO A 76 -2.79 12.07 8.51
N ASP A 77 -2.38 10.89 8.99
CA ASP A 77 -3.20 9.76 9.42
C ASP A 77 -3.47 8.62 8.41
N ASP A 78 -2.97 7.45 8.77
CA ASP A 78 -3.42 6.09 8.41
C ASP A 78 -3.83 5.82 6.95
N THR A 79 -2.84 5.52 6.09
CA THR A 79 -3.13 4.97 4.75
C THR A 79 -3.46 3.48 4.82
N VAL A 80 -4.61 3.15 5.39
CA VAL A 80 -5.34 1.95 4.97
C VAL A 80 -5.85 2.25 3.56
N VAL A 81 -5.45 1.42 2.58
CA VAL A 81 -5.88 1.59 1.19
C VAL A 81 -7.38 1.24 1.11
N HIS A 82 -8.25 2.20 1.43
CA HIS A 82 -9.68 1.99 1.41
C HIS A 82 -10.17 2.04 -0.05
N GLU A 83 -10.65 0.91 -0.54
CA GLU A 83 -11.31 0.77 -1.83
C GLU A 83 -12.42 1.83 -1.96
N GLN A 84 -12.28 2.74 -2.93
CA GLN A 84 -13.30 3.74 -3.25
C GLN A 84 -14.44 3.07 -4.01
N ILE A 85 -15.65 3.21 -3.49
CA ILE A 85 -16.85 2.56 -4.00
C ILE A 85 -17.89 3.59 -4.46
N ASP A 86 -18.67 3.21 -5.47
CA ASP A 86 -19.77 4.00 -5.99
C ASP A 86 -21.04 3.87 -5.10
N VAL A 87 -21.99 4.80 -5.28
CA VAL A 87 -23.30 4.81 -4.62
C VAL A 87 -24.01 3.45 -4.69
N PHE A 88 -23.95 2.74 -5.81
CA PHE A 88 -24.60 1.44 -5.99
C PHE A 88 -23.94 0.37 -5.12
N THR A 89 -22.61 0.30 -5.12
CA THR A 89 -21.86 -0.64 -4.27
C THR A 89 -22.04 -0.32 -2.78
N ALA A 90 -22.05 0.96 -2.40
CA ALA A 90 -22.34 1.38 -1.02
C ALA A 90 -23.77 1.01 -0.60
N ALA A 91 -24.74 1.08 -1.53
CA ALA A 91 -26.12 0.69 -1.28
C ALA A 91 -26.26 -0.82 -1.03
N GLU A 92 -25.52 -1.65 -1.77
CA GLU A 92 -25.46 -3.10 -1.53
C GLU A 92 -24.88 -3.42 -0.15
N ILE A 93 -23.77 -2.77 0.22
CA ILE A 93 -23.11 -2.99 1.52
C ILE A 93 -24.01 -2.56 2.69
N LEU A 94 -24.73 -1.43 2.54
CA LEU A 94 -25.65 -0.90 3.55
C LEU A 94 -27.02 -1.57 3.55
N GLY A 95 -27.32 -2.45 2.57
CA GLY A 95 -28.65 -3.02 2.37
C GLY A 95 -29.73 -1.96 2.13
N CYS A 96 -29.37 -0.80 1.59
CA CYS A 96 -30.26 0.37 1.45
C CYS A 96 -30.49 0.72 -0.03
N SER A 97 -31.48 1.56 -0.32
CA SER A 97 -31.64 2.08 -1.68
C SER A 97 -30.56 3.13 -2.02
N PRO A 98 -30.06 3.21 -3.26
CA PRO A 98 -29.08 4.23 -3.70
C PRO A 98 -29.52 5.68 -3.43
N ARG A 99 -30.84 5.93 -3.49
CA ARG A 99 -31.44 7.23 -3.14
C ARG A 99 -31.23 7.59 -1.67
N ASN A 100 -31.27 6.60 -0.77
CA ASN A 100 -31.02 6.78 0.65
C ASN A 100 -29.53 7.07 0.92
N VAL A 101 -28.63 6.37 0.22
CA VAL A 101 -27.18 6.61 0.32
C VAL A 101 -26.81 8.04 -0.09
N ARG A 102 -27.38 8.55 -1.20
CA ARG A 102 -27.21 9.96 -1.60
C ARG A 102 -27.76 10.94 -0.57
N ALA A 103 -28.88 10.62 0.06
CA ALA A 103 -29.46 11.46 1.10
C ALA A 103 -28.58 11.48 2.38
N LEU A 104 -27.94 10.36 2.73
CA LEU A 104 -26.99 10.28 3.85
C LEU A 104 -25.72 11.08 3.59
N ALA A 105 -25.20 11.01 2.36
CA ALA A 105 -24.08 11.82 1.89
C ALA A 105 -24.40 13.32 1.97
N GLN A 106 -25.56 13.73 1.44
CA GLN A 106 -25.99 15.13 1.46
C GLN A 106 -26.23 15.67 2.88
N ARG A 107 -26.63 14.81 3.81
CA ARG A 107 -26.85 15.16 5.22
C ARG A 107 -25.57 15.13 6.06
N GLY A 108 -24.42 14.75 5.46
CA GLY A 108 -23.13 14.64 6.16
C GLY A 108 -23.12 13.55 7.24
N ARG A 109 -24.00 12.54 7.13
CA ARG A 109 -24.05 11.40 8.07
C ARG A 109 -23.13 10.26 7.66
N LEU A 110 -22.77 10.22 6.38
CA LEU A 110 -21.84 9.27 5.80
C LEU A 110 -20.75 10.10 5.10
N PRO A 111 -19.47 9.89 5.42
CA PRO A 111 -18.38 10.59 4.75
C PRO A 111 -18.38 10.18 3.27
N ALA A 112 -18.47 11.19 2.41
CA ALA A 112 -18.63 11.01 0.98
C ALA A 112 -17.95 12.16 0.25
N THR A 113 -17.18 11.83 -0.77
CA THR A 113 -16.41 12.79 -1.55
C THR A 113 -17.04 12.92 -2.93
N LYS A 114 -17.26 14.16 -3.35
CA LYS A 114 -17.80 14.45 -4.69
C LYS A 114 -16.66 14.57 -5.69
N LEU A 115 -16.35 13.49 -6.39
CA LEU A 115 -15.31 13.45 -7.42
C LEU A 115 -15.94 13.59 -8.81
N ALA A 116 -15.53 14.58 -9.60
CA ALA A 116 -15.99 14.76 -11.00
C ALA A 116 -17.53 14.71 -11.20
N GLY A 117 -18.30 15.21 -10.22
CA GLY A 117 -19.77 15.24 -10.29
C GLY A 117 -20.50 13.99 -9.80
N ARG A 118 -19.78 12.92 -9.44
CA ARG A 118 -20.34 11.71 -8.79
C ARG A 118 -19.99 11.66 -7.31
N TRP A 119 -20.84 11.00 -6.53
CA TRP A 119 -20.57 10.72 -5.11
C TRP A 119 -19.75 9.44 -5.02
N VAL A 120 -18.63 9.52 -4.33
CA VAL A 120 -17.72 8.41 -4.07
C VAL A 120 -17.61 8.23 -2.57
N PHE A 121 -17.63 6.99 -2.11
CA PHE A 121 -17.56 6.64 -0.70
C PHE A 121 -16.32 5.77 -0.47
N HIS A 122 -15.74 5.83 0.71
CA HIS A 122 -14.76 4.82 1.10
C HIS A 122 -15.50 3.61 1.64
N ARG A 123 -15.06 2.42 1.24
CA ARG A 123 -15.67 1.17 1.69
C ARG A 123 -15.64 1.01 3.21
N ASP A 124 -14.55 1.44 3.83
CA ASP A 124 -14.32 1.31 5.26
C ASP A 124 -15.28 2.17 6.07
N ASP A 125 -15.38 3.46 5.73
CA ASP A 125 -16.39 4.37 6.29
C ASP A 125 -17.81 3.79 6.24
N VAL A 126 -18.15 3.13 5.13
CA VAL A 126 -19.47 2.49 4.93
C VAL A 126 -19.65 1.27 5.86
N LEU A 127 -18.58 0.49 6.07
CA LEU A 127 -18.57 -0.63 7.00
C LEU A 127 -18.59 -0.18 8.46
N GLU A 128 -17.81 0.84 8.82
CA GLU A 128 -17.82 1.46 10.15
C GLU A 128 -19.20 2.03 10.49
N TRP A 129 -19.85 2.70 9.53
CA TRP A 129 -21.20 3.20 9.70
C TRP A 129 -22.24 2.08 9.89
N CYS A 130 -22.05 0.94 9.21
CA CYS A 130 -22.89 -0.24 9.42
C CYS A 130 -22.73 -0.79 10.86
N GLY A 131 -21.50 -0.80 11.39
CA GLY A 131 -21.19 -1.25 12.74
C GLY A 131 -21.76 -0.35 13.85
N HIS A 132 -21.93 0.95 13.59
CA HIS A 132 -22.45 1.93 14.55
C HIS A 132 -23.99 1.90 14.72
N ARG A 133 -24.71 1.13 13.89
CA ARG A 133 -26.18 1.05 13.90
C ARG A 133 -26.68 -0.11 14.78
N VAL A 134 -26.47 0.01 16.10
CA VAL A 134 -27.18 -0.76 17.16
C VAL A 134 -28.16 0.14 17.88
#